data_AF-A0A9E5DYM1-F1
#
_entry.id   AF-A0A9E5DYM1-F1
#
_cell.length_a   1.000
_cell.length_b   1.000
_cell.length_c   1.000
_cell.angle_alpha   90.00
_cell.angle_beta   90.00
_cell.angle_gamma   90.00
#
_symmetry.space_group_name_H-M   'P 1'
#
loop_
_entity.id
_entity.type
_entity.pdbx_description
1 polymer ?
#
loop_
_entity_poly.entity_id
_entity_poly.type
_entity_poly.pdbx_seq_one_letter_code
_entity_poly.pdbx_strand_id
1 'polypeptide(L)'
;MRVVFDTSVLVAAARSRRGASFALVSQIPSTHFQLCLSVGLYTEWQEVLTRTENLPPGCTEEDARRFLRYLAHVAHLQEIHFLWRPHLPDADDDMVLELAFAAGCRYIVTHNVKDFRRFGATRCRCRDSP
;
A
#
# COMPACT_ATOMS: atom_id res chain seq x y z
N MET A 1 5.05 -14.85 3.28
CA MET A 1 3.79 -14.68 2.51
C MET A 1 3.79 -13.30 1.86
N ARG A 2 3.38 -13.14 0.60
CA ARG A 2 3.39 -11.84 -0.08
C ARG A 2 2.09 -11.06 0.11
N VAL A 3 2.22 -9.76 0.35
CA VAL A 3 1.10 -8.83 0.54
C VAL A 3 1.36 -7.52 -0.21
N VAL A 4 0.29 -6.89 -0.69
CA VAL A 4 0.33 -5.51 -1.19
C VAL A 4 -0.48 -4.61 -0.28
N PHE A 5 0.02 -3.42 -0.01
CA PHE A 5 -0.70 -2.38 0.71
C PHE A 5 -1.25 -1.38 -0.31
N ASP A 6 -2.53 -1.10 -0.20
CA ASP A 6 -3.16 0.04 -0.85
C ASP A 6 -2.61 1.35 -0.22
N THR A 7 -2.50 2.40 -1.02
CA THR A 7 -2.12 3.76 -0.63
C THR A 7 -2.93 4.25 0.57
N SER A 8 -4.23 3.91 0.64
CA SER A 8 -5.10 4.28 1.76
C SER A 8 -4.59 3.77 3.12
N VAL A 9 -3.93 2.62 3.14
CA VAL A 9 -3.35 2.02 4.37
C VAL A 9 -2.15 2.83 4.85
N LEU A 10 -1.28 3.27 3.94
CA LEU A 10 -0.14 4.11 4.31
C LEU A 10 -0.59 5.48 4.81
N VAL A 11 -1.60 6.08 4.18
CA VAL A 11 -2.19 7.34 4.64
C VAL A 11 -2.78 7.18 6.04
N ALA A 12 -3.53 6.10 6.28
CA ALA A 12 -4.10 5.83 7.61
C ALA A 12 -3.02 5.61 8.67
N ALA A 13 -1.94 4.89 8.33
CA ALA A 13 -0.79 4.67 9.20
C ALA A 13 -0.07 5.99 9.54
N ALA A 14 0.09 6.89 8.57
CA ALA A 14 0.69 8.20 8.80
C ALA A 14 -0.16 9.08 9.73
N ARG A 15 -1.49 9.00 9.61
CA ARG A 15 -2.43 9.84 10.37
C ARG A 15 -2.68 9.38 11.81
N SER A 16 -2.61 8.07 12.10
CA SER A 16 -2.91 7.54 13.42
C SER A 16 -1.95 6.44 13.87
N ARG A 17 -1.32 6.66 15.03
CA ARG A 17 -0.41 5.68 15.66
C ARG A 17 -1.11 4.55 16.41
N ARG A 18 -2.45 4.58 16.50
CA ARG A 18 -3.27 3.59 17.21
C ARG A 18 -4.03 2.65 16.27
N GLY A 19 -3.98 2.91 14.96
CA GLY A 19 -4.68 2.11 13.96
C GLY A 19 -4.01 0.77 13.67
N ALA A 20 -4.80 -0.18 13.18
CA ALA A 20 -4.33 -1.43 12.60
C ALA A 20 -3.38 -1.19 11.42
N SER A 21 -3.62 -0.14 10.62
CA SER A 21 -2.73 0.27 9.53
C SER A 21 -1.33 0.61 10.03
N PHE A 22 -1.23 1.43 11.09
CA PHE A 22 0.05 1.74 11.72
C PHE A 22 0.73 0.50 12.31
N ALA A 23 -0.05 -0.38 12.96
CA ALA A 23 0.49 -1.62 13.51
C ALA A 23 1.07 -2.54 12.43
N LEU A 24 0.43 -2.63 11.25
CA LEU A 24 0.94 -3.42 10.12
C LEU A 24 2.19 -2.80 9.50
N VAL A 25 2.17 -1.48 9.26
CA VAL A 25 3.31 -0.75 8.68
C VAL A 25 4.52 -0.80 9.62
N SER A 26 4.30 -0.66 10.94
CA SER A 26 5.37 -0.71 11.95
C SER A 26 6.00 -2.09 12.11
N GLN A 27 5.37 -3.15 11.59
CA GLN A 27 5.94 -4.50 11.58
C GLN A 27 6.88 -4.74 10.41
N ILE A 28 7.08 -3.78 9.52
CA ILE A 28 7.99 -3.91 8.37
C ILE A 28 9.43 -3.59 8.81
N PRO A 29 10.43 -4.45 8.50
CA PRO A 29 10.32 -5.75 7.85
C PRO A 29 9.71 -6.80 8.79
N SER A 30 8.84 -7.66 8.25
CA SER A 30 8.15 -8.70 9.01
C SER A 30 8.66 -10.08 8.65
N THR A 31 8.68 -11.00 9.61
CA THR A 31 8.88 -12.44 9.36
C THR A 31 7.60 -13.13 8.89
N HIS A 32 6.43 -12.51 9.10
CA HIS A 32 5.13 -13.07 8.75
C HIS A 32 4.72 -12.79 7.31
N PHE A 33 5.08 -11.62 6.79
CA PHE A 33 4.76 -11.20 5.43
C PHE A 33 5.88 -10.41 4.78
N GLN A 34 5.87 -10.36 3.45
CA GLN A 34 6.75 -9.57 2.62
C GLN A 34 5.91 -8.59 1.82
N LEU A 35 6.20 -7.29 1.98
CA LEU A 35 5.56 -6.22 1.21
C LEU A 35 6.00 -6.33 -0.25
N CYS A 36 5.05 -6.28 -1.18
CA CYS A 36 5.32 -6.18 -2.61
C CYS A 36 5.12 -4.75 -3.09
N LEU A 37 5.97 -4.31 -4.03
CA LEU A 37 5.96 -2.95 -4.54
C LEU A 37 6.29 -2.94 -6.03
N SER A 38 5.52 -2.19 -6.82
CA SER A 38 5.84 -1.86 -8.21
C SER A 38 6.25 -0.39 -8.32
N VAL A 39 6.87 -0.02 -9.45
CA VAL A 39 7.24 1.37 -9.73
C VAL A 39 6.00 2.29 -9.78
N GLY A 40 4.89 1.80 -10.35
CA GLY A 40 3.64 2.56 -10.41
C GLY A 40 3.12 2.89 -9.02
N LEU A 41 2.94 1.86 -8.18
CA LEU A 41 2.45 2.05 -6.82
C LEU A 41 3.40 2.89 -5.96
N TYR A 42 4.72 2.74 -6.16
CA TYR A 42 5.70 3.59 -5.48
C TYR A 42 5.55 5.06 -5.85
N THR A 43 5.34 5.36 -7.14
CA THR A 43 5.13 6.74 -7.62
C THR A 43 3.88 7.35 -7.00
N GLU A 44 2.78 6.59 -6.95
CA GLU A 44 1.53 7.01 -6.31
C GLU A 44 1.73 7.29 -4.82
N TRP A 45 2.45 6.40 -4.10
CA TRP A 45 2.77 6.62 -2.69
C TRP A 45 3.56 7.90 -2.47
N GLN A 46 4.54 8.18 -3.33
CA GLN A 46 5.29 9.43 -3.28
C GLN A 46 4.38 10.63 -3.50
N GLU A 47 3.49 10.57 -4.50
CA GLU A 47 2.57 11.67 -4.78
C GLU A 47 1.58 11.93 -3.64
N VAL A 48 1.06 10.88 -3.00
CA VAL A 48 0.01 10.98 -1.99
C VAL A 48 0.58 11.31 -0.60
N LEU A 49 1.65 10.64 -0.16
CA LEU A 49 2.17 10.80 1.20
C LEU A 49 3.00 12.07 1.41
N THR A 50 3.44 12.70 0.33
CA THR A 50 4.16 13.98 0.41
C THR A 50 3.23 15.20 0.49
N ARG A 51 1.92 15.01 0.28
CA ARG A 51 0.93 16.08 0.44
C ARG A 51 0.82 16.51 1.90
N THR A 52 0.77 17.80 2.15
CA THR A 52 0.80 18.40 3.48
C THR A 52 -0.29 17.84 4.42
N GLU A 53 -1.47 17.55 3.90
CA GLU A 53 -2.60 16.99 4.66
C GLU A 53 -2.40 15.53 5.12
N ASN A 54 -1.47 14.80 4.50
CA ASN A 54 -1.15 13.41 4.82
C ASN A 54 0.12 13.27 5.66
N LEU A 55 0.89 14.35 5.81
CA LEU A 55 2.10 14.35 6.64
C LEU A 55 1.73 14.28 8.12
N PRO A 56 2.40 13.39 8.90
CA PRO A 56 2.27 13.41 10.34
C PRO A 56 2.71 14.76 10.94
N PRO A 57 2.16 15.18 12.09
CA PRO A 57 2.58 16.40 12.76
C PRO A 57 4.10 16.42 13.02
N GLY A 58 4.77 17.46 12.52
CA GLY A 58 6.22 17.64 12.68
C GLY A 58 7.09 16.88 11.66
N CYS A 59 6.48 16.17 10.71
CA CYS A 59 7.20 15.55 9.60
C CYS A 59 7.21 16.45 8.36
N THR A 60 8.30 16.38 7.61
CA THR A 60 8.47 17.05 6.32
C THR A 60 8.18 16.10 5.16
N GLU A 61 8.00 16.66 3.96
CA GLU A 61 7.96 15.87 2.72
C GLU A 61 9.18 14.96 2.56
N GLU A 62 10.38 15.44 2.93
CA GLU A 62 11.60 14.64 2.83
C GLU A 62 11.61 13.48 3.82
N ASP A 63 10.98 13.62 5.00
CA ASP A 63 10.81 12.50 5.94
C ASP A 63 9.90 11.42 5.35
N ALA A 64 8.80 11.81 4.69
CA ALA A 64 7.94 10.88 3.98
C ALA A 64 8.69 10.17 2.84
N ARG A 65 9.48 10.90 2.04
CA ARG A 65 10.31 10.31 0.98
C ARG A 65 11.38 9.36 1.52
N ARG A 66 12.01 9.69 2.67
CA ARG A 66 12.96 8.79 3.34
C ARG A 66 12.30 7.50 3.78
N PHE A 67 11.12 7.61 4.39
CA PHE A 67 10.33 6.45 4.78
C PHE A 67 9.95 5.58 3.58
N LEU A 68 9.53 6.20 2.47
CA LEU A 68 9.21 5.48 1.24
C LEU A 68 10.42 4.78 0.61
N ARG A 69 11.59 5.43 0.59
CA ARG A 69 12.84 4.78 0.15
C ARG A 69 13.20 3.58 1.01
N TYR A 70 12.96 3.66 2.32
CA TYR A 70 13.12 2.53 3.21
C TYR A 70 12.16 1.38 2.88
N LEU A 71 10.87 1.66 2.65
CA LEU A 71 9.90 0.65 2.24
C LEU A 71 10.31 -0.03 0.91
N ALA A 72 10.76 0.77 -0.07
CA ALA A 72 11.24 0.23 -1.34
C ALA A 72 12.49 -0.64 -1.18
N HIS A 73 13.38 -0.31 -0.23
CA HIS A 73 14.57 -1.09 0.05
C HIS A 73 14.26 -2.47 0.64
N VAL A 74 13.23 -2.58 1.48
CA VAL A 74 12.86 -3.84 2.16
C VAL A 74 11.77 -4.64 1.43
N ALA A 75 11.08 -4.02 0.47
CA ALA A 75 10.01 -4.66 -0.30
C ALA A 75 10.54 -5.64 -1.34
N HIS A 76 9.69 -6.58 -1.73
CA HIS A 76 9.84 -7.34 -2.96
C HIS A 76 9.41 -6.47 -4.14
N LEU A 77 10.39 -6.02 -4.93
CA LEU A 77 10.14 -5.25 -6.14
C LEU A 77 9.60 -6.17 -7.23
N GLN A 78 8.42 -5.85 -7.76
CA GLN A 78 7.77 -6.60 -8.83
C GLN A 78 7.66 -5.72 -10.07
N GLU A 79 8.27 -6.19 -11.16
CA GLU A 79 8.06 -5.61 -12.48
C GLU A 79 6.71 -6.05 -13.03
N ILE A 80 5.97 -5.10 -13.62
CA ILE A 80 4.66 -5.32 -14.24
C ILE A 80 4.82 -4.97 -15.72
N HIS A 81 4.81 -5.99 -16.58
CA HIS A 81 5.08 -5.83 -18.01
C HIS A 81 3.82 -5.61 -18.86
N PHE A 82 2.63 -5.79 -18.27
CA PHE A 82 1.36 -5.62 -18.97
C PHE A 82 0.46 -4.69 -18.15
N LEU A 83 0.12 -3.54 -18.74
CA LEU A 83 -0.83 -2.59 -18.18
C LEU A 83 -2.20 -2.97 -18.72
N TRP A 84 -3.06 -3.52 -17.88
CA TRP A 84 -4.40 -3.99 -18.30
C TRP A 84 -5.45 -2.89 -18.09
N ARG A 85 -5.05 -1.62 -17.96
CA ARG A 85 -5.94 -0.53 -17.54
C ARG A 85 -6.78 0.06 -18.67
N PRO A 86 -8.02 0.53 -18.37
CA PRO A 86 -8.71 0.45 -17.08
C PRO A 86 -9.70 -0.74 -17.01
N HIS A 87 -9.76 -1.44 -15.86
CA HIS A 87 -10.78 -2.47 -15.57
C HIS A 87 -11.60 -2.19 -14.29
N LEU A 88 -11.09 -1.35 -13.38
CA LEU A 88 -11.81 -0.89 -12.19
C LEU A 88 -12.38 0.54 -12.36
N PRO A 89 -13.40 0.91 -11.57
CA PRO A 89 -13.92 2.28 -11.56
C PRO A 89 -12.89 3.31 -11.11
N ASP A 90 -11.93 2.89 -10.27
CA ASP A 90 -10.80 3.69 -9.82
C ASP A 90 -9.49 3.13 -10.41
N ALA A 91 -8.74 3.97 -11.09
CA ALA A 91 -7.49 3.60 -11.74
C ALA A 91 -6.37 3.28 -10.74
N ASP A 92 -6.48 3.79 -9.51
CA ASP A 92 -5.50 3.53 -8.44
C ASP A 92 -5.69 2.11 -7.89
N ASP A 93 -6.93 1.65 -7.77
CA ASP A 93 -7.24 0.26 -7.37
C ASP A 93 -6.75 -0.76 -8.39
N ASP A 94 -6.74 -0.41 -9.69
CA ASP A 94 -6.21 -1.26 -10.76
C ASP A 94 -4.72 -1.54 -10.55
N MET A 95 -3.93 -0.55 -10.12
CA MET A 95 -2.49 -0.73 -9.89
C MET A 95 -2.20 -1.69 -8.73
N VAL A 96 -2.96 -1.58 -7.65
CA VAL A 96 -2.86 -2.47 -6.48
C VAL A 96 -3.21 -3.91 -6.88
N LEU A 97 -4.25 -4.08 -7.69
CA LEU A 97 -4.67 -5.39 -8.19
C LEU A 97 -3.65 -5.99 -9.18
N GLU A 98 -3.14 -5.20 -10.12
CA GLU A 98 -2.10 -5.59 -11.08
C GLU A 98 -0.87 -6.13 -10.34
N LEU A 99 -0.40 -5.39 -9.33
CA LEU A 99 0.71 -5.81 -8.49
C LEU A 99 0.39 -7.08 -7.70
N ALA A 100 -0.81 -7.16 -7.10
CA ALA A 100 -1.22 -8.34 -6.35
C ALA A 100 -1.18 -9.59 -7.23
N PHE A 101 -1.64 -9.49 -8.47
CA PHE A 101 -1.62 -10.58 -9.43
C PHE A 101 -0.20 -10.92 -9.87
N ALA A 102 0.57 -9.94 -10.33
CA ALA A 102 1.93 -10.14 -10.86
C ALA A 102 2.88 -10.73 -9.80
N ALA A 103 2.78 -10.26 -8.55
CA ALA A 103 3.61 -10.74 -7.46
C ALA A 103 3.09 -12.03 -6.78
N GLY A 104 1.91 -12.53 -7.16
CA GLY A 104 1.27 -13.65 -6.49
C GLY A 104 0.94 -13.35 -5.02
N CYS A 105 0.51 -12.12 -4.72
CA CYS A 105 0.13 -11.70 -3.38
C CYS A 105 -1.08 -12.50 -2.88
N ARG A 106 -0.96 -13.07 -1.69
CA ARG A 106 -2.08 -13.78 -1.06
C ARG A 106 -3.11 -12.80 -0.49
N TYR A 107 -2.64 -11.62 -0.05
CA TYR A 107 -3.47 -10.60 0.54
C TYR A 107 -3.27 -9.21 -0.06
N ILE A 108 -4.39 -8.53 -0.26
CA ILE A 108 -4.46 -7.09 -0.46
C ILE A 108 -4.94 -6.49 0.86
N VAL A 109 -4.15 -5.55 1.40
CA VAL A 109 -4.51 -4.78 2.59
C VAL A 109 -5.05 -3.44 2.12
N THR A 110 -6.33 -3.17 2.40
CA THR A 110 -7.05 -1.98 1.94
C THR A 110 -8.19 -1.65 2.91
N HIS A 111 -8.60 -0.38 2.92
CA HIS A 111 -9.85 0.06 3.56
C HIS A 111 -11.08 -0.17 2.67
N ASN A 112 -10.90 -0.18 1.35
CA ASN A 112 -11.96 -0.24 0.34
C ASN A 112 -12.26 -1.67 -0.13
N VAL A 113 -12.58 -2.56 0.81
CA VAL A 113 -12.80 -4.00 0.53
C VAL A 113 -13.90 -4.26 -0.51
N LYS A 114 -14.84 -3.31 -0.70
CA LYS A 114 -15.96 -3.45 -1.63
C LYS A 114 -15.48 -3.46 -3.09
N ASP A 115 -14.52 -2.61 -3.44
CA ASP A 115 -14.10 -2.39 -4.82
C ASP A 115 -13.32 -3.59 -5.36
N PHE A 116 -12.61 -4.29 -4.47
CA PHE A 116 -11.93 -5.52 -4.81
C PHE A 116 -12.83 -6.77 -4.84
N ARG A 117 -14.14 -6.71 -4.51
CA ARG A 117 -15.07 -7.89 -4.32
C ARG A 117 -15.04 -8.94 -5.42
N ARG A 118 -14.76 -8.55 -6.65
CA ARG A 118 -14.79 -9.45 -7.81
C ARG A 118 -13.50 -10.23 -8.07
N PHE A 119 -12.43 -10.01 -7.29
CA PHE A 119 -11.11 -10.57 -7.58
C PHE A 119 -10.65 -11.57 -6.51
N GLY A 120 -10.08 -12.71 -6.96
CA GLY A 120 -9.83 -13.93 -6.18
C GLY A 120 -8.76 -13.86 -5.08
N ALA A 121 -8.16 -12.70 -4.81
CA ALA A 121 -7.24 -12.52 -3.69
C ALA A 121 -8.00 -12.52 -2.35
N THR A 122 -7.44 -13.20 -1.34
CA THR A 122 -8.00 -13.19 0.03
C THR A 122 -7.77 -11.81 0.62
N ARG A 123 -8.77 -11.19 1.24
CA ARG A 123 -8.71 -9.77 1.61
C ARG A 123 -8.80 -9.56 3.10
N CYS A 124 -7.89 -8.73 3.61
CA CYS A 124 -7.85 -8.36 5.02
C CYS A 124 -8.29 -6.90 5.15
N ARG A 125 -9.43 -6.69 5.83
CA ARG A 125 -9.88 -5.34 6.18
C ARG A 125 -9.04 -4.83 7.36
N CYS A 126 -8.32 -3.73 7.18
CA CYS A 126 -7.87 -2.95 8.32
C CYS A 126 -9.08 -2.25 8.95
N ARG A 127 -9.34 -2.49 10.24
CA ARG A 127 -10.27 -1.67 11.02
C ARG A 127 -9.44 -0.74 11.88
N ASP A 128 -9.29 0.51 11.44
CA ASP A 128 -8.71 1.54 12.28
C ASP A 128 -9.80 2.09 13.20
N SER A 129 -9.53 2.11 14.50
CA SER A 129 -10.40 2.78 15.47
C SER A 129 -10.07 4.28 15.49
N PRO A 130 -11.05 5.18 15.67
CA PRO A 130 -10.83 6.62 15.72
C PRO A 130 -9.89 7.03 16.86
#